data_AF-A0A383B1A2-F1
#
_entry.id   AF-A0A383B1A2-F1
#
_cell.length_a   1.000
_cell.length_b   1.000
_cell.length_c   1.000
_cell.angle_alpha   90.00
_cell.angle_beta   90.00
_cell.angle_gamma   90.00
#
_symmetry.space_group_name_H-M   'P 1'
#
loop_
_entity.id
_entity.type
_entity.pdbx_description
1 polymer ?
#
loop_
_entity_poly.entity_id
_entity_poly.type
_entity_poly.pdbx_seq_one_letter_code
_entity_poly.pdbx_strand_id
1 'polypeptide(L)'
;MTELNGYDWIDCSLFLMFSHAHMTDWELSQEELEVIEQKTEIFVSHTTGEGKVYTELDVREKMKIAFKWYDKSLGGSDESLLSEHKKIAGFLKDQDWFNPTYSQSMVDFLAELSEADGVVTENEKRSLNVLAEFWGVDPPYKVESTDNEKTEEKKAKDQSEKVVPLIVTPGSKPVQKTEEIPAWQK
;
A
#
# COMPACT_ATOMS: atom_id res chain seq x y z
N MET A 1 6.66 23.53 9.38
CA MET A 1 5.82 22.56 8.66
C MET A 1 4.63 22.27 9.55
N THR A 2 3.45 22.10 8.98
CA THR A 2 2.27 21.68 9.74
C THR A 2 2.44 20.23 10.16
N GLU A 3 2.01 19.88 11.37
CA GLU A 3 2.08 18.54 11.93
C GLU A 3 0.66 18.03 12.23
N LEU A 4 0.43 16.74 12.04
CA LEU A 4 -0.78 16.05 12.47
C LEU A 4 -0.46 15.32 13.77
N ASN A 5 -0.97 15.77 14.91
CA ASN A 5 -0.71 15.15 16.22
C ASN A 5 0.78 14.99 16.57
N GLY A 6 1.65 15.89 16.08
CA GLY A 6 3.10 15.81 16.27
C GLY A 6 3.84 14.93 15.25
N TYR A 7 3.14 14.43 14.24
CA TYR A 7 3.73 13.73 13.09
C TYR A 7 3.87 14.70 11.92
N ASP A 8 5.05 14.75 11.31
CA ASP A 8 5.27 15.56 10.13
C ASP A 8 4.80 14.85 8.85
N TRP A 9 4.99 15.51 7.71
CA TRP A 9 4.54 14.97 6.42
C TRP A 9 5.29 13.71 5.99
N ILE A 10 6.54 13.50 6.43
CA ILE A 10 7.28 12.26 6.15
C ILE A 10 6.62 11.14 6.96
N ASP A 11 6.38 11.37 8.26
CA ASP A 11 5.74 10.38 9.13
C ASP A 11 4.35 10.00 8.58
N CYS A 12 3.58 10.98 8.09
CA CYS A 12 2.30 10.76 7.43
C CYS A 12 2.42 9.95 6.13
N SER A 13 3.42 10.26 5.29
CA SER A 13 3.66 9.54 4.02
C SER A 13 4.01 8.08 4.28
N LEU A 14 4.90 7.83 5.24
CA LEU A 14 5.30 6.48 5.63
C LEU A 14 4.16 5.71 6.29
N PHE A 15 3.33 6.38 7.10
CA PHE A 15 2.11 5.73 7.62
C PHE A 15 1.22 5.25 6.48
N LEU A 16 0.99 6.08 5.44
CA LEU A 16 0.19 5.68 4.29
C LEU A 16 0.79 4.44 3.60
N MET A 17 2.12 4.36 3.48
CA MET A 17 2.79 3.19 2.92
C MET A 17 2.58 1.92 3.76
N PHE A 18 2.85 1.96 5.07
CA PHE A 18 2.63 0.82 5.96
C PHE A 18 1.17 0.36 6.00
N SER A 19 0.25 1.31 6.13
CA SER A 19 -1.18 1.00 6.20
C SER A 19 -1.73 0.51 4.86
N HIS A 20 -1.21 1.00 3.73
CA HIS A 20 -1.62 0.51 2.41
C HIS A 20 -1.23 -0.94 2.21
N ALA A 21 0.06 -1.27 2.40
CA ALA A 21 0.57 -2.64 2.33
C ALA A 21 -0.27 -3.59 3.20
N HIS A 22 -0.49 -3.23 4.47
CA HIS A 22 -1.29 -4.08 5.35
C HIS A 22 -2.76 -4.24 4.92
N MET A 23 -3.42 -3.18 4.44
CA MET A 23 -4.86 -3.26 4.13
C MET A 23 -5.16 -4.10 2.89
N THR A 24 -4.15 -4.48 2.11
CA THR A 24 -4.35 -5.12 0.82
C THR A 24 -4.27 -6.63 0.91
N ASP A 25 -3.30 -7.15 1.67
CA ASP A 25 -3.06 -8.59 1.84
C ASP A 25 -3.04 -9.05 3.33
N TRP A 26 -3.17 -8.11 4.28
CA TRP A 26 -3.09 -8.31 5.74
C TRP A 26 -1.69 -8.64 6.28
N GLU A 27 -0.66 -8.51 5.45
CA GLU A 27 0.72 -8.81 5.78
C GLU A 27 1.62 -7.58 5.48
N LEU A 28 2.89 -7.68 5.82
CA LEU A 28 3.92 -6.69 5.51
C LEU A 28 5.17 -7.50 5.17
N SER A 29 5.36 -7.74 3.88
CA SER A 29 6.45 -8.56 3.37
C SER A 29 7.81 -7.86 3.51
N GLN A 30 8.89 -8.64 3.48
CA GLN A 30 10.24 -8.08 3.52
C GLN A 30 10.51 -7.19 2.30
N GLU A 31 10.01 -7.58 1.14
CA GLU A 31 10.11 -6.86 -0.13
C GLU A 31 9.43 -5.48 -0.05
N GLU A 32 8.23 -5.40 0.54
CA GLU A 32 7.55 -4.11 0.77
C GLU A 32 8.32 -3.25 1.76
N LEU A 33 8.85 -3.83 2.83
CA LEU A 33 9.64 -3.10 3.81
C LEU A 33 10.90 -2.47 3.20
N GLU A 34 11.56 -3.18 2.29
CA GLU A 34 12.70 -2.66 1.52
C GLU A 34 12.29 -1.49 0.63
N VAL A 35 11.12 -1.56 -0.01
CA VAL A 35 10.57 -0.43 -0.78
C VAL A 35 10.28 0.76 0.14
N ILE A 36 9.65 0.56 1.31
CA ILE A 36 9.39 1.63 2.29
C ILE A 36 10.69 2.29 2.75
N GLU A 37 11.72 1.50 3.04
CA GLU A 37 13.04 2.02 3.42
C GLU A 37 13.64 2.89 2.30
N GLN A 38 13.65 2.40 1.05
CA GLN A 38 14.13 3.16 -0.11
C GLN A 38 13.37 4.47 -0.30
N LYS A 39 12.03 4.49 -0.14
CA LYS A 39 11.27 5.75 -0.29
C LYS A 39 11.46 6.69 0.89
N THR A 40 11.74 6.15 2.08
CA THR A 40 12.11 6.96 3.24
C THR A 40 13.39 7.75 2.96
N GLU A 41 14.40 7.13 2.36
CA GLU A 41 15.63 7.83 1.95
C GLU A 41 15.34 8.99 0.99
N ILE A 42 14.42 8.79 0.03
CA ILE A 42 13.98 9.84 -0.89
C ILE A 42 13.35 10.99 -0.09
N PHE A 43 12.41 10.74 0.83
CA PHE A 43 11.78 11.82 1.59
C PHE A 43 12.78 12.58 2.47
N VAL A 44 13.64 11.87 3.19
CA VAL A 44 14.60 12.48 4.10
C VAL A 44 15.63 13.30 3.31
N SER A 45 16.13 12.79 2.17
CA SER A 45 17.10 13.53 1.33
C SER A 45 16.58 14.87 0.81
N HIS A 46 15.27 15.01 0.60
CA HIS A 46 14.64 16.27 0.17
C HIS A 46 14.36 17.25 1.31
N THR A 47 14.41 16.80 2.58
CA THR A 47 14.19 17.68 3.76
C THR A 47 15.46 18.23 4.38
N THR A 48 16.60 17.59 4.16
CA THR A 48 17.88 18.13 4.56
C THR A 48 18.26 19.30 3.65
N GLY A 49 18.01 20.53 4.13
CA GLY A 49 18.44 21.75 3.43
C GLY A 49 19.95 21.81 3.17
N GLU A 50 20.36 22.76 2.32
CA GLU A 50 21.76 22.91 1.87
C GLU A 50 22.77 22.75 3.03
N GLY A 51 23.56 21.67 2.98
CA GLY A 51 24.67 21.42 3.91
C GLY A 51 24.41 20.45 5.06
N LYS A 52 23.18 19.93 5.25
CA LYS A 52 22.96 18.76 6.12
C LYS A 52 22.98 17.48 5.30
N VAL A 53 23.84 16.54 5.69
CA VAL A 53 23.84 15.19 5.14
C VAL A 53 22.88 14.38 6.01
N TYR A 54 21.85 13.79 5.41
CA TYR A 54 21.00 12.83 6.12
C TYR A 54 21.80 11.57 6.43
N THR A 55 21.42 10.89 7.49
CA THR A 55 22.05 9.65 7.95
C THR A 55 21.07 8.49 7.88
N GLU A 56 21.59 7.27 7.86
CA GLU A 56 20.78 6.06 8.02
C GLU A 56 19.97 6.08 9.34
N LEU A 57 20.44 6.83 10.35
CA LEU A 57 19.71 7.00 11.60
C LEU A 57 18.44 7.82 11.39
N ASP A 58 18.47 8.87 10.58
CA ASP A 58 17.29 9.71 10.29
C ASP A 58 16.21 8.88 9.57
N VAL A 59 16.62 8.05 8.61
CA VAL A 59 15.75 7.10 7.90
C VAL A 59 15.10 6.12 8.88
N ARG A 60 15.93 5.48 9.73
CA ARG A 60 15.46 4.51 10.71
C ARG A 60 14.51 5.12 11.74
N GLU A 61 14.79 6.33 12.21
CA GLU A 61 13.92 7.03 13.16
C GLU A 61 12.56 7.33 12.55
N LYS A 62 12.53 7.80 11.29
CA LYS A 62 11.28 8.05 10.55
C LYS A 62 10.46 6.78 10.34
N MET A 63 11.09 5.70 9.90
CA MET A 63 10.41 4.40 9.78
C MET A 63 9.87 3.93 11.13
N LYS A 64 10.64 4.04 12.20
CA LYS A 64 10.22 3.61 13.55
C LYS A 64 9.04 4.42 14.09
N ILE A 65 9.02 5.73 13.85
CA ILE A 65 7.92 6.61 14.26
C ILE A 65 6.63 6.22 13.51
N ALA A 66 6.71 6.11 12.18
CA ALA A 66 5.58 5.76 11.34
C ALA A 66 5.04 4.35 11.63
N PHE A 67 5.94 3.36 11.77
CA PHE A 67 5.56 1.99 12.09
C PHE A 67 4.86 1.89 13.44
N LYS A 68 5.37 2.55 14.49
CA LYS A 68 4.71 2.57 15.80
C LYS A 68 3.31 3.19 15.75
N TRP A 69 3.13 4.21 14.90
CA TRP A 69 1.82 4.80 14.70
C TRP A 69 0.87 3.83 13.98
N TYR A 70 1.35 3.21 12.91
CA TYR A 70 0.63 2.16 12.19
C TYR A 70 0.22 1.00 13.11
N ASP A 71 1.17 0.41 13.85
CA ASP A 71 0.95 -0.74 14.75
C ASP A 71 -0.08 -0.40 15.84
N LYS A 72 -0.01 0.82 16.40
CA LYS A 72 -1.00 1.32 17.34
C LYS A 72 -2.39 1.44 16.71
N SER A 73 -2.48 1.91 15.47
CA SER A 73 -3.75 2.05 14.74
C SER A 73 -4.35 0.69 14.41
N LEU A 74 -3.51 -0.29 14.04
CA LEU A 74 -3.91 -1.67 13.78
C LEU A 74 -4.43 -2.37 15.06
N GLY A 75 -3.77 -2.17 16.20
CA GLY A 75 -4.19 -2.73 17.49
C GLY A 75 -5.58 -2.29 17.98
N GLY A 76 -6.21 -1.31 17.32
CA GLY A 76 -7.60 -0.93 17.54
C GLY A 76 -8.59 -1.82 16.77
N SER A 77 -8.47 -1.84 15.44
CA SER A 77 -9.19 -2.68 14.48
C SER A 77 -8.82 -2.29 13.04
N ASP A 78 -9.18 -3.12 12.07
CA ASP A 78 -9.06 -2.81 10.65
C ASP A 78 -9.81 -1.54 10.25
N GLU A 79 -11.01 -1.33 10.81
CA GLU A 79 -11.79 -0.11 10.60
C GLU A 79 -11.09 1.13 11.15
N SER A 80 -10.38 0.99 12.28
CA SER A 80 -9.57 2.05 12.86
C SER A 80 -8.39 2.40 11.96
N LEU A 81 -7.69 1.38 11.43
CA LEU A 81 -6.60 1.58 10.48
C LEU A 81 -7.09 2.29 9.21
N LEU A 82 -8.19 1.84 8.62
CA LEU A 82 -8.77 2.45 7.42
C LEU A 82 -9.24 3.90 7.66
N SER A 83 -9.82 4.16 8.83
CA SER A 83 -10.24 5.51 9.23
C SER A 83 -9.04 6.46 9.35
N GLU A 84 -7.96 6.01 10.01
CA GLU A 84 -6.75 6.81 10.17
C GLU A 84 -6.03 7.01 8.82
N HIS A 85 -5.98 5.99 7.97
CA HIS A 85 -5.45 6.09 6.60
C HIS A 85 -6.17 7.20 5.79
N LYS A 86 -7.51 7.18 5.77
CA LYS A 86 -8.31 8.21 5.08
C LYS A 86 -8.08 9.61 5.65
N LYS A 87 -8.01 9.72 6.97
CA LYS A 87 -7.76 10.98 7.66
C LYS A 87 -6.39 11.57 7.30
N ILE A 88 -5.35 10.74 7.23
CA ILE A 88 -4.00 11.18 6.86
C ILE A 88 -3.95 11.58 5.38
N ALA A 89 -4.56 10.80 4.49
CA ALA A 89 -4.65 11.15 3.07
C ALA A 89 -5.37 12.49 2.85
N GLY A 90 -6.42 12.78 3.64
CA GLY A 90 -7.08 14.08 3.65
C GLY A 90 -6.21 15.20 4.22
N PHE A 91 -5.57 14.97 5.37
CA PHE A 91 -4.67 15.95 5.98
C PHE A 91 -3.55 16.39 5.04
N LEU A 92 -2.90 15.44 4.34
CA LEU A 92 -1.86 15.73 3.37
C LEU A 92 -2.39 16.59 2.22
N LYS A 93 -3.55 16.21 1.66
CA LYS A 93 -4.20 16.96 0.57
C LYS A 93 -4.52 18.41 0.95
N ASP A 94 -4.85 18.66 2.22
CA ASP A 94 -5.22 19.98 2.72
C ASP A 94 -4.01 20.89 3.04
N GLN A 95 -2.77 20.44 2.81
CA GLN A 95 -1.58 21.26 3.06
C GLN A 95 -1.29 22.24 1.92
N ASP A 96 -0.85 23.46 2.26
CA ASP A 96 -0.49 24.50 1.26
C ASP A 96 0.64 24.09 0.29
N TRP A 97 1.52 23.17 0.72
CA TRP A 97 2.62 22.66 -0.11
C TRP A 97 2.22 21.46 -0.96
N PHE A 98 1.04 20.87 -0.72
CA PHE A 98 0.55 19.72 -1.46
C PHE A 98 0.39 20.09 -2.94
N ASN A 99 0.96 19.28 -3.82
CA ASN A 99 1.00 19.56 -5.24
C ASN A 99 0.94 18.27 -6.06
N PRO A 100 0.57 18.35 -7.36
CA PRO A 100 0.44 17.19 -8.22
C PRO A 100 1.67 16.29 -8.29
N THR A 101 2.89 16.86 -8.19
CA THR A 101 4.13 16.08 -8.22
C THR A 101 4.25 15.18 -7.00
N TYR A 102 4.01 15.72 -5.79
CA TYR A 102 4.03 14.91 -4.58
C TYR A 102 2.96 13.82 -4.62
N SER A 103 1.73 14.17 -4.98
CA SER A 103 0.63 13.22 -4.99
C SER A 103 0.80 12.12 -6.04
N GLN A 104 1.34 12.43 -7.22
CA GLN A 104 1.65 11.40 -8.21
C GLN A 104 2.76 10.48 -7.70
N SER A 105 3.86 11.03 -7.17
CA SER A 105 4.94 10.22 -6.61
C SER A 105 4.46 9.30 -5.49
N MET A 106 3.57 9.78 -4.61
CA MET A 106 3.00 8.94 -3.56
C MET A 106 2.15 7.80 -4.13
N VAL A 107 1.29 8.06 -5.12
CA VAL A 107 0.49 7.03 -5.77
C VAL A 107 1.39 6.00 -6.47
N ASP A 108 2.44 6.45 -7.15
CA ASP A 108 3.40 5.59 -7.83
C ASP A 108 4.18 4.72 -6.82
N PHE A 109 4.59 5.28 -5.68
CA PHE A 109 5.27 4.51 -4.62
C PHE A 109 4.36 3.45 -4.00
N LEU A 110 3.07 3.76 -3.82
CA LEU A 110 2.12 2.77 -3.31
C LEU A 110 1.83 1.67 -4.35
N ALA A 111 1.83 2.00 -5.65
CA ALA A 111 1.74 1.00 -6.70
C ALA A 111 2.97 0.08 -6.71
N GLU A 112 4.17 0.62 -6.55
CA GLU A 112 5.42 -0.15 -6.43
C GLU A 112 5.40 -1.09 -5.21
N LEU A 113 4.79 -0.67 -4.10
CA LEU A 113 4.58 -1.56 -2.95
C LEU A 113 3.70 -2.75 -3.30
N SER A 114 2.54 -2.51 -3.91
CA SER A 114 1.64 -3.60 -4.34
C SER A 114 2.27 -4.55 -5.36
N GLU A 115 3.32 -4.12 -6.07
CA GLU A 115 4.04 -4.93 -7.04
C GLU A 115 5.23 -5.70 -6.42
N ALA A 116 5.64 -5.36 -5.20
CA ALA A 116 6.89 -5.82 -4.60
C ALA A 116 6.89 -7.33 -4.30
N ASP A 117 5.75 -7.89 -3.88
CA ASP A 117 5.57 -9.32 -3.60
C ASP A 117 5.25 -10.15 -4.87
N GLY A 118 5.04 -9.47 -6.01
CA GLY A 118 4.71 -10.05 -7.31
C GLY A 118 3.23 -10.36 -7.55
N VAL A 119 2.31 -9.99 -6.65
CA VAL A 119 0.87 -10.28 -6.76
C VAL A 119 0.01 -9.05 -6.48
N VAL A 120 -0.29 -8.27 -7.52
CA VAL A 120 -1.27 -7.18 -7.43
C VAL A 120 -2.71 -7.69 -7.54
N THR A 121 -3.46 -7.62 -6.44
CA THR A 121 -4.90 -7.93 -6.35
C THR A 121 -5.79 -6.85 -6.97
N GLU A 122 -7.03 -7.20 -7.33
CA GLU A 122 -8.01 -6.20 -7.81
C GLU A 122 -8.42 -5.19 -6.73
N ASN A 123 -8.30 -5.55 -5.45
CA ASN A 123 -8.60 -4.66 -4.34
C ASN A 123 -7.55 -3.55 -4.24
N GLU A 124 -6.27 -3.88 -4.40
CA GLU A 124 -5.16 -2.92 -4.48
C GLU A 124 -5.34 -1.93 -5.61
N LYS A 125 -5.59 -2.44 -6.81
CA LYS A 125 -5.80 -1.59 -7.99
C LYS A 125 -6.94 -0.60 -7.77
N ARG A 126 -8.07 -1.09 -7.22
CA ARG A 126 -9.21 -0.23 -6.92
C ARG A 126 -8.87 0.80 -5.84
N SER A 127 -8.23 0.38 -4.76
CA SER A 127 -7.85 1.25 -3.65
C SER A 127 -6.94 2.39 -4.13
N LEU A 128 -5.93 2.08 -4.95
CA LEU A 128 -5.00 3.06 -5.51
C LEU A 128 -5.66 4.00 -6.50
N ASN A 129 -6.52 3.49 -7.37
CA ASN A 129 -7.26 4.34 -8.30
C ASN A 129 -8.20 5.32 -7.57
N VAL A 130 -8.85 4.88 -6.49
CA VAL A 130 -9.69 5.75 -5.65
C VAL A 130 -8.84 6.82 -4.96
N LEU A 131 -7.64 6.49 -4.48
CA LEU A 131 -6.73 7.46 -3.89
C LEU A 131 -6.23 8.48 -4.94
N ALA A 132 -5.86 8.01 -6.13
CA ALA A 132 -5.43 8.85 -7.24
C ALA A 132 -6.54 9.83 -7.66
N GLU A 133 -7.77 9.34 -7.80
CA GLU A 133 -8.95 10.18 -8.06
C GLU A 133 -9.17 11.19 -6.92
N PHE A 134 -9.08 10.74 -5.67
CA PHE A 134 -9.21 11.62 -4.52
C PHE A 134 -8.16 12.73 -4.51
N TRP A 135 -6.93 12.46 -4.91
CA TRP A 135 -5.86 13.46 -5.01
C TRP A 135 -5.81 14.21 -6.35
N GLY A 136 -6.64 13.83 -7.32
CA GLY A 136 -6.72 14.48 -8.63
C GLY A 136 -5.51 14.21 -9.52
N VAL A 137 -4.93 13.01 -9.43
CA VAL A 137 -3.78 12.57 -10.23
C VAL A 137 -4.11 11.33 -11.07
N ASP A 138 -3.18 10.92 -11.93
CA ASP A 138 -3.41 9.81 -12.85
C ASP A 138 -3.42 8.47 -12.08
N PRO A 139 -4.45 7.62 -12.29
CA PRO A 139 -4.52 6.31 -11.66
C PRO A 139 -3.43 5.37 -12.21
N PRO A 140 -2.76 4.59 -11.36
CA PRO A 140 -1.67 3.71 -11.79
C PRO A 140 -2.20 2.50 -12.59
N TYR A 141 -3.44 2.07 -12.34
CA TYR A 141 -4.04 0.94 -13.01
C TYR A 141 -5.19 1.36 -13.92
N LYS A 142 -5.22 0.83 -15.13
CA LYS A 142 -6.36 1.02 -16.04
C LYS A 142 -7.54 0.22 -15.53
N VAL A 143 -8.70 0.87 -15.37
CA VAL A 143 -9.96 0.16 -15.18
C VAL A 143 -10.32 -0.47 -16.52
N GLU A 144 -10.25 -1.80 -16.63
CA GLU A 144 -10.82 -2.45 -17.80
C GLU A 144 -12.34 -2.23 -17.77
N SER A 145 -12.86 -1.52 -18.77
CA SER A 145 -14.29 -1.44 -19.02
C SER A 145 -14.80 -2.85 -19.29
N THR A 146 -15.56 -3.43 -18.36
CA THR A 146 -16.28 -4.69 -18.53
C THR A 146 -17.45 -4.54 -19.50
N ASP A 147 -17.17 -4.16 -20.74
CA ASP A 147 -18.16 -4.09 -21.83
C ASP A 147 -18.19 -5.36 -22.69
N ASN A 148 -17.44 -6.41 -22.34
CA ASN A 148 -17.35 -7.64 -23.13
C ASN A 148 -17.97 -8.91 -22.53
N GLU A 149 -18.80 -8.80 -21.48
CA GLU A 149 -19.49 -9.97 -20.90
C GLU A 149 -20.99 -10.04 -21.24
N LYS A 150 -21.34 -9.84 -22.53
CA LYS A 150 -22.68 -10.18 -23.06
C LYS A 150 -22.68 -10.93 -24.40
N THR A 151 -21.54 -11.37 -24.90
CA THR A 151 -21.47 -12.03 -26.21
C THR A 151 -21.22 -13.54 -26.15
N GLU A 152 -20.77 -14.10 -25.02
CA GLU A 152 -20.46 -15.55 -24.95
C GLU A 152 -21.61 -16.43 -24.41
N GLU A 153 -22.65 -15.86 -23.81
CA GLU A 153 -23.80 -16.62 -23.26
C GLU A 153 -24.72 -17.24 -24.35
N LYS A 154 -24.48 -16.96 -25.64
CA LYS A 154 -25.26 -17.54 -26.75
C LYS A 154 -24.60 -18.72 -27.46
N LYS A 155 -23.35 -19.10 -27.12
CA LYS A 155 -22.66 -20.21 -27.79
C LYS A 155 -22.51 -21.48 -26.95
N ALA A 156 -22.73 -21.42 -25.64
CA ALA A 156 -22.52 -22.56 -24.74
C ALA A 156 -23.75 -23.48 -24.54
N LYS A 157 -24.87 -23.25 -25.25
CA LYS A 157 -26.12 -24.00 -25.04
C LYS A 157 -26.31 -25.24 -25.93
N ASP A 158 -25.30 -25.67 -26.69
CA ASP A 158 -25.45 -26.76 -27.67
C ASP A 158 -24.55 -27.99 -27.46
N GLN A 159 -23.92 -28.16 -26.29
CA GLN A 159 -23.23 -29.42 -25.97
C GLN A 159 -23.47 -29.83 -24.52
N SER A 160 -24.71 -30.26 -24.24
CA SER A 160 -24.99 -31.10 -23.08
C SER A 160 -24.57 -32.54 -23.34
N GLU A 161 -24.15 -33.21 -22.27
CA GLU A 161 -24.01 -34.66 -22.06
C GLU A 161 -22.61 -35.28 -22.24
N LYS A 162 -21.85 -35.33 -21.14
CA LYS A 162 -21.55 -36.61 -20.48
C LYS A 162 -21.06 -36.42 -19.05
N VAL A 163 -21.70 -37.17 -18.15
CA VAL A 163 -21.52 -37.21 -16.69
C VAL A 163 -20.47 -38.27 -16.33
N VAL A 164 -19.52 -37.96 -15.43
CA VAL A 164 -19.06 -38.88 -14.36
C VAL A 164 -18.32 -38.08 -13.25
N PRO A 165 -18.50 -38.38 -11.93
CA PRO A 165 -17.95 -37.59 -10.83
C PRO A 165 -16.64 -38.18 -10.27
N LEU A 166 -15.74 -37.35 -9.74
CA LEU A 166 -14.60 -37.82 -8.95
C LEU A 166 -14.28 -36.93 -7.73
N ILE A 167 -14.76 -37.40 -6.57
CA ILE A 167 -14.13 -37.52 -5.24
C ILE A 167 -13.20 -36.38 -4.74
N VAL A 168 -13.61 -35.82 -3.59
CA VAL A 168 -12.91 -34.85 -2.72
C VAL A 168 -11.91 -35.56 -1.79
N THR A 169 -10.72 -35.00 -1.59
CA THR A 169 -9.92 -35.15 -0.34
C THR A 169 -9.15 -33.85 -0.01
N PRO A 170 -8.98 -33.48 1.29
CA PRO A 170 -8.32 -32.24 1.71
C PRO A 170 -6.89 -32.45 2.24
N GLY A 171 -6.05 -31.40 2.12
CA GLY A 171 -4.97 -31.10 3.07
C GLY A 171 -3.53 -31.13 2.56
N SER A 172 -2.86 -29.96 2.55
CA SER A 172 -1.55 -29.71 3.20
C SER A 172 -1.12 -28.25 2.98
N LYS A 173 -0.93 -27.50 4.07
CA LYS A 173 -0.40 -26.12 4.11
C LYS A 173 1.08 -26.10 3.70
N PRO A 174 1.58 -25.05 3.01
CA PRO A 174 3.02 -24.82 2.92
C PRO A 174 3.58 -24.25 4.22
N VAL A 175 4.85 -24.58 4.44
CA VAL A 175 5.67 -24.34 5.64
C VAL A 175 6.11 -22.87 5.71
N GLN A 176 5.94 -22.24 6.87
CA GLN A 176 6.46 -20.90 7.17
C GLN A 176 7.99 -20.93 7.18
N LYS A 177 8.62 -20.09 6.34
CA LYS A 177 10.04 -19.73 6.46
C LYS A 177 10.17 -18.76 7.63
N THR A 178 11.21 -18.95 8.43
CA THR A 178 11.56 -18.08 9.55
C THR A 178 11.94 -16.70 9.00
N GLU A 179 11.11 -15.70 9.25
CA GLU A 179 11.38 -14.29 8.93
C GLU A 179 12.46 -13.74 9.87
N GLU A 180 13.50 -13.15 9.30
CA GLU A 180 14.43 -12.31 10.05
C GLU A 180 13.76 -10.97 10.34
N ILE A 181 13.42 -10.73 11.61
CA ILE A 181 12.87 -9.46 12.08
C ILE A 181 13.82 -8.31 11.69
N PRO A 182 13.40 -7.36 10.83
CA PRO A 182 14.20 -6.21 10.43
C PRO A 182 14.80 -5.48 11.62
N ALA A 183 16.03 -4.98 11.48
CA ALA A 183 16.76 -4.38 12.58
C ALA A 183 16.06 -3.16 13.22
N TRP A 184 15.15 -2.50 12.50
CA TRP A 184 14.36 -1.37 12.99
C TRP A 184 13.12 -1.79 13.82
N GLN A 185 12.71 -3.06 13.75
CA GLN A 185 11.66 -3.64 14.59
C GLN A 185 12.16 -4.06 15.99
N LYS A 186 13.47 -4.03 16.25
CA LYS A 186 14.10 -4.31 17.56
C LYS A 186 14.24 -3.05 18.42
#